data_AF-A0A420YZ72-F1
#
_entry.id   AF-A0A420YZ72-F1
#
_cell.length_a   1.000
_cell.length_b   1.000
_cell.length_c   1.000
_cell.angle_alpha   90.00
_cell.angle_beta   90.00
_cell.angle_gamma   90.00
#
_symmetry.space_group_name_H-M   'P 1'
#
loop_
_entity.id
_entity.type
_entity.pdbx_description
1 polymer ?
#
loop_
_entity_poly.entity_id
_entity_poly.type
_entity_poly.pdbx_seq_one_letter_code
_entity_poly.pdbx_strand_id
1 'polypeptide(L)'
;SADQTTLTFYYDSLRADRYGTTWGIRDTKKGHFCTIPAWTGDWGSPNTTVLTAVFDASFRDFCPTTTAEWFYCLKSLKNIEGFEHLNTSQVTSMRHMFSGCSSLTSLDLSSFNTSQVADMSSMFHDCESLTTLDLSSFDTLKVRSMSWMFSACPSLTTLDLSCFDTSQVTCMRGMFFGCSSLTTLDLSCFDTSEVTDMSDMFRGCSSLTDLDLTCFDTSEVTNMSRMFNDCESLTTIYSNSSWSCRCSNHMFSGCNSLRGTATNVGKSFNVSMANPETGYFTKKEL
;
A
#
# COMPACT_ATOMS: atom_id res chain seq x y z
N SER A 1 -11.68 -0.36 -26.85
CA SER A 1 -12.74 0.34 -27.61
C SER A 1 -12.19 0.91 -28.92
N ALA A 2 -13.06 1.41 -29.81
CA ALA A 2 -12.67 2.00 -31.10
C ALA A 2 -11.76 3.24 -30.96
N ASP A 3 -11.93 4.00 -29.89
CA ASP A 3 -11.11 5.17 -29.54
C ASP A 3 -9.86 4.82 -28.70
N GLN A 4 -9.64 3.54 -28.41
CA GLN A 4 -8.52 3.00 -27.62
C GLN A 4 -8.43 3.50 -26.16
N THR A 5 -9.44 4.20 -25.66
CA THR A 5 -9.45 4.73 -24.29
C THR A 5 -10.07 3.78 -23.26
N THR A 6 -10.81 2.76 -23.71
CA THR A 6 -11.50 1.81 -22.84
C THR A 6 -10.90 0.41 -22.97
N LEU A 7 -10.46 -0.13 -21.83
CA LEU A 7 -10.03 -1.51 -21.65
C LEU A 7 -11.22 -2.33 -21.12
N THR A 8 -11.69 -3.32 -21.86
CA THR A 8 -12.83 -4.14 -21.43
C THR A 8 -12.43 -5.61 -21.23
N PHE A 9 -12.80 -6.16 -20.08
CA PHE A 9 -12.60 -7.56 -19.72
C PHE A 9 -13.87 -8.35 -20.06
N TYR A 10 -13.70 -9.40 -20.87
CA TYR A 10 -14.76 -10.30 -21.30
C TYR A 10 -14.40 -11.74 -20.97
N TYR A 11 -15.41 -12.57 -20.70
CA TYR A 11 -15.26 -14.01 -20.58
C TYR A 11 -16.29 -14.71 -21.46
N ASP A 12 -16.04 -14.68 -22.77
CA ASP A 12 -16.91 -15.24 -23.80
C ASP A 12 -16.09 -15.74 -25.01
N SER A 13 -16.78 -16.32 -25.99
CA SER A 13 -16.19 -16.83 -27.22
C SER A 13 -16.08 -15.80 -28.35
N LEU A 14 -16.45 -14.53 -28.12
CA LEU A 14 -16.59 -13.50 -29.15
C LEU A 14 -15.31 -12.68 -29.34
N ARG A 15 -14.16 -13.13 -28.83
CA ARG A 15 -12.87 -12.43 -28.98
C ARG A 15 -12.53 -12.15 -30.45
N ALA A 16 -12.82 -13.08 -31.36
CA ALA A 16 -12.55 -12.93 -32.79
C ALA A 16 -13.41 -11.86 -33.47
N ASP A 17 -14.57 -11.53 -32.89
CA ASP A 17 -15.52 -10.56 -33.43
C ASP A 17 -15.27 -9.15 -32.87
N ARG A 18 -14.29 -8.97 -31.97
CA ARG A 18 -13.97 -7.68 -31.34
C ARG A 18 -12.96 -6.90 -32.17
N TYR A 19 -13.27 -5.62 -32.39
CA TYR A 19 -12.37 -4.68 -33.05
C TYR A 19 -11.35 -4.09 -32.06
N GLY A 20 -10.14 -3.84 -32.55
CA GLY A 20 -9.04 -3.25 -31.78
C GLY A 20 -8.01 -4.29 -31.31
N THR A 21 -7.11 -3.86 -30.44
CA THR A 21 -6.10 -4.75 -29.85
C THR A 21 -6.75 -5.62 -28.78
N THR A 22 -6.55 -6.94 -28.85
CA THR A 22 -7.08 -7.89 -27.87
C THR A 22 -5.96 -8.72 -27.27
N TRP A 23 -6.11 -9.04 -25.99
CA TRP A 23 -5.18 -9.89 -25.23
C TRP A 23 -5.98 -11.02 -24.56
N GLY A 24 -5.35 -12.18 -24.41
CA GLY A 24 -5.79 -13.19 -23.48
C GLY A 24 -5.47 -12.75 -22.05
N ILE A 25 -6.29 -13.17 -21.08
CA ILE A 25 -6.07 -12.81 -19.67
C ILE A 25 -4.74 -13.31 -19.09
N ARG A 26 -4.08 -14.26 -19.79
CA ARG A 26 -2.76 -14.79 -19.44
C ARG A 26 -1.64 -14.28 -20.34
N ASP A 27 -1.95 -13.42 -21.31
CA ASP A 27 -0.92 -12.85 -22.18
C ASP A 27 -0.10 -11.85 -21.36
N THR A 28 1.23 -11.99 -21.46
CA THR A 28 2.18 -11.16 -20.70
C THR A 28 3.21 -10.52 -21.62
N LYS A 29 3.83 -9.43 -21.15
CA LYS A 29 5.00 -8.82 -21.77
C LYS A 29 6.11 -8.60 -20.75
N LYS A 30 7.35 -8.44 -21.22
CA LYS A 30 8.49 -8.04 -20.39
C LYS A 30 8.35 -6.55 -20.05
N GLY A 31 8.14 -6.24 -18.77
CA GLY A 31 8.22 -4.88 -18.25
C GLY A 31 9.63 -4.53 -17.81
N HIS A 32 9.80 -3.30 -17.29
CA HIS A 32 11.08 -2.78 -16.84
C HIS A 32 11.74 -3.62 -15.72
N PHE A 33 10.95 -4.16 -14.78
CA PHE A 33 11.45 -4.92 -13.61
C PHE A 33 10.89 -6.34 -13.48
N CYS A 34 9.75 -6.61 -14.09
CA CYS A 34 9.03 -7.89 -13.97
C CYS A 34 8.26 -8.22 -15.25
N THR A 35 7.76 -9.45 -15.33
CA THR A 35 6.77 -9.82 -16.35
C THR A 35 5.41 -9.31 -15.90
N ILE A 36 4.70 -8.61 -16.79
CA ILE A 36 3.43 -7.93 -16.51
C ILE A 36 2.37 -8.35 -17.53
N PRO A 37 1.07 -8.15 -17.23
CA PRO A 37 0.01 -8.36 -18.21
C PRO A 37 0.23 -7.58 -19.51
N ALA A 38 -0.10 -8.17 -20.65
CA ALA A 38 0.23 -7.56 -21.94
C ALA A 38 -0.53 -6.24 -22.21
N TRP A 39 -1.65 -6.02 -21.53
CA TRP A 39 -2.52 -4.86 -21.69
C TRP A 39 -2.13 -3.63 -20.83
N THR A 40 -1.16 -3.77 -19.92
CA THR A 40 -0.81 -2.72 -18.94
C THR A 40 0.32 -1.81 -19.41
N GLY A 41 0.72 -0.82 -18.61
CA GLY A 41 1.96 -0.04 -18.80
C GLY A 41 3.12 -0.61 -17.97
N ASP A 42 4.29 0.03 -18.02
CA ASP A 42 5.32 -0.15 -16.99
C ASP A 42 5.98 1.20 -16.62
N TRP A 43 6.88 1.20 -15.65
CA TRP A 43 7.55 2.43 -15.19
C TRP A 43 8.37 3.16 -16.26
N GLY A 44 8.96 2.44 -17.21
CA GLY A 44 9.73 3.03 -18.31
C GLY A 44 8.85 3.43 -19.50
N SER A 45 7.65 2.88 -19.60
CA SER A 45 6.67 3.15 -20.66
C SER A 45 5.24 2.99 -20.13
N PRO A 46 4.76 3.96 -19.32
CA PRO A 46 3.43 3.88 -18.71
C PRO A 46 2.33 3.99 -19.78
N ASN A 47 1.18 3.39 -19.52
CA ASN A 47 0.02 3.53 -20.38
C ASN A 47 -0.73 4.80 -19.98
N THR A 48 -0.68 5.82 -20.84
CA THR A 48 -1.38 7.09 -20.65
C THR A 48 -2.63 7.23 -21.52
N THR A 49 -3.06 6.15 -22.18
CA THR A 49 -4.18 6.16 -23.14
C THR A 49 -5.46 5.60 -22.54
N VAL A 50 -5.37 4.54 -21.72
CA VAL A 50 -6.55 3.92 -21.09
C VAL A 50 -7.08 4.85 -19.99
N LEU A 51 -8.33 5.30 -20.17
CA LEU A 51 -9.06 6.19 -19.26
C LEU A 51 -10.09 5.44 -18.42
N THR A 52 -10.68 4.39 -18.98
CA THR A 52 -11.72 3.58 -18.32
C THR A 52 -11.40 2.10 -18.48
N ALA A 53 -11.57 1.33 -17.41
CA ALA A 53 -11.65 -0.12 -17.46
C ALA A 53 -13.10 -0.58 -17.22
N VAL A 54 -13.52 -1.63 -17.90
CA VAL A 54 -14.89 -2.18 -17.79
C VAL A 54 -14.81 -3.68 -17.64
N PHE A 55 -15.48 -4.24 -16.64
CA PHE A 55 -15.78 -5.66 -16.57
C PHE A 55 -17.17 -5.90 -17.13
N ASP A 56 -17.24 -6.58 -18.26
CA ASP A 56 -18.51 -6.96 -18.87
C ASP A 56 -19.22 -8.03 -18.03
N ALA A 57 -20.55 -8.11 -18.12
CA ALA A 57 -21.35 -9.09 -17.39
C ALA A 57 -20.98 -10.54 -17.70
N SER A 58 -20.39 -10.81 -18.86
CA SER A 58 -19.80 -12.12 -19.18
C SER A 58 -18.67 -12.53 -18.22
N PHE A 59 -17.95 -11.56 -17.62
CA PHE A 59 -16.79 -11.83 -16.78
C PHE A 59 -17.12 -12.46 -15.42
N ARG A 60 -18.40 -12.46 -15.02
CA ARG A 60 -18.89 -12.92 -13.72
C ARG A 60 -18.49 -14.35 -13.37
N ASP A 61 -18.38 -15.22 -14.37
CA ASP A 61 -18.04 -16.63 -14.20
C ASP A 61 -16.52 -16.87 -14.24
N PHE A 62 -15.73 -15.88 -14.63
CA PHE A 62 -14.27 -15.98 -14.59
C PHE A 62 -13.77 -15.82 -13.15
N CYS A 63 -13.11 -16.85 -12.64
CA CYS A 63 -12.53 -16.88 -11.30
C CYS A 63 -11.00 -16.81 -11.39
N PRO A 64 -10.39 -15.60 -11.43
CA PRO A 64 -8.94 -15.47 -11.40
C PRO A 64 -8.35 -16.01 -10.09
N THR A 65 -7.19 -16.66 -10.19
CA THR A 65 -6.37 -17.01 -9.01
C THR A 65 -5.42 -15.88 -8.61
N THR A 66 -5.26 -14.87 -9.48
CA THR A 66 -4.43 -13.69 -9.23
C THR A 66 -5.01 -12.50 -10.01
N THR A 67 -5.00 -11.33 -9.39
CA THR A 67 -5.24 -10.03 -10.05
C THR A 67 -3.99 -9.15 -10.00
N ALA A 68 -2.85 -9.77 -9.70
CA ALA A 68 -1.58 -9.07 -9.61
C ALA A 68 -1.29 -8.30 -10.91
N GLU A 69 -0.88 -7.05 -10.74
CA GLU A 69 -0.53 -6.14 -11.83
C GLU A 69 -1.66 -5.81 -12.85
N TRP A 70 -2.94 -6.16 -12.62
CA TRP A 70 -3.99 -6.03 -13.66
C TRP A 70 -4.23 -4.61 -14.19
N PHE A 71 -3.98 -3.57 -13.39
CA PHE A 71 -4.06 -2.16 -13.80
C PHE A 71 -2.70 -1.45 -13.69
N TYR A 72 -1.61 -2.20 -13.69
CA TYR A 72 -0.26 -1.68 -13.49
C TYR A 72 0.12 -0.56 -14.46
N CYS A 73 0.59 0.56 -13.92
CA CYS A 73 1.02 1.76 -14.63
C CYS A 73 0.03 2.24 -15.71
N LEU A 74 -1.28 2.05 -15.49
CA LEU A 74 -2.33 2.72 -16.27
C LEU A 74 -2.52 4.15 -15.74
N LYS A 75 -1.54 5.03 -16.00
CA LYS A 75 -1.43 6.37 -15.39
C LYS A 75 -2.65 7.27 -15.63
N SER A 76 -3.34 7.10 -16.75
CA SER A 76 -4.52 7.91 -17.11
C SER A 76 -5.86 7.28 -16.70
N LEU A 77 -5.85 6.10 -16.06
CA LEU A 77 -7.07 5.41 -15.63
C LEU A 77 -7.80 6.24 -14.56
N LYS A 78 -9.07 6.54 -14.81
CA LYS A 78 -9.92 7.34 -13.93
C LYS A 78 -11.10 6.56 -13.39
N ASN A 79 -11.65 5.65 -14.19
CA ASN A 79 -12.87 4.93 -13.88
C ASN A 79 -12.69 3.43 -14.09
N ILE A 80 -13.28 2.64 -13.20
CA ILE A 80 -13.42 1.20 -13.37
C ILE A 80 -14.88 0.85 -13.14
N GLU A 81 -15.51 0.24 -14.13
CA GLU A 81 -16.92 -0.10 -14.14
C GLU A 81 -17.10 -1.62 -14.08
N GLY A 82 -18.16 -2.08 -13.40
CA GLY A 82 -18.52 -3.51 -13.35
C GLY A 82 -17.71 -4.36 -12.38
N PHE A 83 -17.11 -3.80 -11.32
CA PHE A 83 -16.33 -4.61 -10.37
C PHE A 83 -17.13 -5.73 -9.71
N GLU A 84 -18.45 -5.59 -9.58
CA GLU A 84 -19.35 -6.65 -9.15
C GLU A 84 -19.38 -7.86 -10.12
N HIS A 85 -18.73 -7.76 -11.27
CA HIS A 85 -18.49 -8.85 -12.22
C HIS A 85 -17.09 -9.47 -12.12
N LEU A 86 -16.20 -8.91 -11.29
CA LEU A 86 -14.90 -9.49 -10.99
C LEU A 86 -15.01 -10.41 -9.75
N ASN A 87 -15.07 -11.72 -9.97
CA ASN A 87 -15.08 -12.68 -8.86
C ASN A 87 -13.68 -12.86 -8.24
N THR A 88 -13.42 -12.18 -7.12
CA THR A 88 -12.12 -12.23 -6.43
C THR A 88 -11.99 -13.36 -5.40
N SER A 89 -13.01 -14.22 -5.23
CA SER A 89 -13.05 -15.22 -4.15
C SER A 89 -11.94 -16.28 -4.16
N GLN A 90 -11.25 -16.46 -5.29
CA GLN A 90 -10.13 -17.40 -5.47
C GLN A 90 -8.78 -16.70 -5.62
N VAL A 91 -8.74 -15.36 -5.53
CA VAL A 91 -7.52 -14.58 -5.72
C VAL A 91 -6.62 -14.74 -4.50
N THR A 92 -5.39 -15.21 -4.73
CA THR A 92 -4.39 -15.34 -3.65
C THR A 92 -3.36 -14.21 -3.66
N SER A 93 -3.33 -13.39 -4.72
CA SER A 93 -2.38 -12.28 -4.87
C SER A 93 -3.04 -11.10 -5.58
N MET A 94 -2.99 -9.95 -4.92
CA MET A 94 -3.43 -8.65 -5.43
C MET A 94 -2.26 -7.65 -5.54
N ARG A 95 -1.01 -8.14 -5.47
CA ARG A 95 0.16 -7.26 -5.53
C ARG A 95 0.16 -6.37 -6.77
N HIS A 96 0.55 -5.12 -6.60
CA HIS A 96 0.61 -4.12 -7.67
C HIS A 96 -0.68 -3.92 -8.49
N MET A 97 -1.85 -4.39 -8.03
CA MET A 97 -3.07 -4.41 -8.85
C MET A 97 -3.42 -3.03 -9.43
N PHE A 98 -3.27 -1.96 -8.65
CA PHE A 98 -3.49 -0.57 -9.06
C PHE A 98 -2.21 0.28 -9.05
N SER A 99 -1.03 -0.35 -8.99
CA SER A 99 0.20 0.41 -8.82
C SER A 99 0.48 1.29 -10.04
N GLY A 100 0.75 2.58 -9.82
CA GLY A 100 0.98 3.57 -10.87
C GLY A 100 -0.30 4.07 -11.56
N CYS A 101 -1.49 3.80 -11.02
CA CYS A 101 -2.74 4.43 -11.46
C CYS A 101 -2.85 5.88 -10.93
N SER A 102 -1.94 6.75 -11.36
CA SER A 102 -1.74 8.08 -10.78
C SER A 102 -2.93 9.04 -10.95
N SER A 103 -3.82 8.81 -11.93
CA SER A 103 -5.04 9.63 -12.16
C SER A 103 -6.30 9.14 -11.44
N LEU A 104 -6.21 8.03 -10.71
CA LEU A 104 -7.36 7.41 -10.05
C LEU A 104 -7.71 8.17 -8.77
N THR A 105 -8.93 8.72 -8.69
CA THR A 105 -9.38 9.54 -7.56
C THR A 105 -10.25 8.79 -6.56
N SER A 106 -10.89 7.70 -6.98
CA SER A 106 -11.77 6.88 -6.17
C SER A 106 -11.84 5.45 -6.70
N LEU A 107 -12.11 4.49 -5.81
CA LEU A 107 -12.32 3.08 -6.12
C LEU A 107 -13.48 2.55 -5.28
N ASP A 108 -14.42 1.85 -5.91
CA ASP A 108 -15.41 1.04 -5.20
C ASP A 108 -14.89 -0.40 -5.10
N LEU A 109 -14.50 -0.82 -3.90
CA LEU A 109 -13.97 -2.15 -3.61
C LEU A 109 -14.97 -3.02 -2.82
N SER A 110 -16.23 -2.60 -2.73
CA SER A 110 -17.25 -3.27 -1.90
C SER A 110 -17.54 -4.72 -2.33
N SER A 111 -17.28 -5.06 -3.59
CA SER A 111 -17.47 -6.41 -4.14
C SER A 111 -16.26 -7.34 -3.97
N PHE A 112 -15.14 -6.84 -3.44
CA PHE A 112 -13.93 -7.64 -3.28
C PHE A 112 -14.08 -8.64 -2.13
N ASN A 113 -13.72 -9.89 -2.40
CA ASN A 113 -13.50 -10.91 -1.40
C ASN A 113 -12.00 -11.19 -1.30
N THR A 114 -11.37 -10.74 -0.22
CA THR A 114 -9.93 -10.87 -0.01
C THR A 114 -9.55 -12.00 0.94
N SER A 115 -10.50 -12.85 1.36
CA SER A 115 -10.29 -13.91 2.38
C SER A 115 -9.25 -14.97 2.01
N GLN A 116 -8.85 -15.05 0.74
CA GLN A 116 -7.80 -15.95 0.24
C GLN A 116 -6.49 -15.23 -0.12
N VAL A 117 -6.46 -13.89 -0.06
CA VAL A 117 -5.32 -13.09 -0.48
C VAL A 117 -4.19 -13.20 0.54
N ALA A 118 -3.03 -13.64 0.08
CA ALA A 118 -1.81 -13.75 0.87
C ALA A 118 -0.82 -12.61 0.61
N ASP A 119 -0.95 -11.90 -0.52
CA ASP A 119 -0.04 -10.83 -0.94
C ASP A 119 -0.81 -9.61 -1.45
N MET A 120 -0.68 -8.50 -0.71
CA MET A 120 -1.22 -7.17 -1.07
C MET A 120 -0.10 -6.14 -1.29
N SER A 121 1.13 -6.59 -1.50
CA SER A 121 2.27 -5.69 -1.66
C SER A 121 2.06 -4.70 -2.82
N SER A 122 2.32 -3.43 -2.56
CA SER A 122 2.20 -2.34 -3.52
C SER A 122 0.83 -2.22 -4.21
N MET A 123 -0.25 -2.74 -3.61
CA MET A 123 -1.57 -2.78 -4.28
C MET A 123 -2.01 -1.40 -4.79
N PHE A 124 -1.76 -0.34 -4.02
CA PHE A 124 -2.09 1.05 -4.36
C PHE A 124 -0.84 1.94 -4.51
N HIS A 125 0.33 1.36 -4.74
CA HIS A 125 1.56 2.14 -4.82
C HIS A 125 1.52 3.15 -5.97
N ASP A 126 1.83 4.42 -5.71
CA ASP A 126 1.86 5.52 -6.68
C ASP A 126 0.48 5.87 -7.27
N CYS A 127 -0.58 5.68 -6.49
CA CYS A 127 -1.92 6.21 -6.77
C CYS A 127 -1.99 7.69 -6.35
N GLU A 128 -1.27 8.55 -7.07
CA GLU A 128 -1.00 9.94 -6.67
C GLU A 128 -2.25 10.80 -6.39
N SER A 129 -3.34 10.56 -7.11
CA SER A 129 -4.59 11.33 -7.02
C SER A 129 -5.63 10.75 -6.05
N LEU A 130 -5.35 9.60 -5.42
CA LEU A 130 -6.29 8.95 -4.51
C LEU A 130 -6.35 9.72 -3.19
N THR A 131 -7.53 10.22 -2.80
CA THR A 131 -7.70 11.05 -1.59
C THR A 131 -8.23 10.28 -0.38
N THR A 132 -9.06 9.27 -0.64
CA THR A 132 -9.64 8.35 0.34
C THR A 132 -9.77 6.96 -0.27
N LEU A 133 -9.93 5.95 0.59
CA LEU A 133 -10.16 4.57 0.17
C LEU A 133 -11.05 3.87 1.19
N ASP A 134 -12.15 3.26 0.73
CA ASP A 134 -12.97 2.40 1.57
C ASP A 134 -12.43 0.97 1.48
N LEU A 135 -11.94 0.47 2.61
CA LEU A 135 -11.35 -0.87 2.76
C LEU A 135 -12.21 -1.79 3.63
N SER A 136 -13.42 -1.37 4.01
CA SER A 136 -14.26 -2.08 4.98
C SER A 136 -14.65 -3.52 4.58
N SER A 137 -14.55 -3.87 3.30
CA SER A 137 -14.76 -5.23 2.78
C SER A 137 -13.55 -6.15 2.90
N PHE A 138 -12.38 -5.63 3.29
CA PHE A 138 -11.14 -6.40 3.30
C PHE A 138 -11.09 -7.33 4.50
N ASP A 139 -10.91 -8.63 4.20
CA ASP A 139 -10.41 -9.64 5.12
C ASP A 139 -8.90 -9.81 4.87
N THR A 140 -8.06 -9.44 5.84
CA THR A 140 -6.60 -9.53 5.75
C THR A 140 -6.00 -10.67 6.56
N LEU A 141 -6.81 -11.58 7.13
CA LEU A 141 -6.36 -12.66 8.03
C LEU A 141 -5.24 -13.54 7.46
N LYS A 142 -5.18 -13.68 6.12
CA LYS A 142 -4.17 -14.51 5.44
C LYS A 142 -3.02 -13.73 4.84
N VAL A 143 -3.06 -12.40 4.91
CA VAL A 143 -2.07 -11.55 4.25
C VAL A 143 -0.72 -11.69 4.96
N ARG A 144 0.32 -11.96 4.18
CA ARG A 144 1.71 -12.10 4.66
C ARG A 144 2.57 -10.88 4.37
N SER A 145 2.24 -10.14 3.31
CA SER A 145 2.99 -8.95 2.90
C SER A 145 2.06 -7.80 2.59
N MET A 146 2.31 -6.67 3.25
CA MET A 146 1.70 -5.36 2.99
C MET A 146 2.76 -4.33 2.55
N SER A 147 3.91 -4.82 2.08
CA SER A 147 5.05 -3.97 1.67
C SER A 147 4.60 -2.94 0.65
N TRP A 148 4.87 -1.66 0.89
CA TRP A 148 4.57 -0.54 0.01
C TRP A 148 3.08 -0.39 -0.38
N MET A 149 2.14 -1.00 0.35
CA MET A 149 0.74 -1.11 -0.06
C MET A 149 0.09 0.23 -0.42
N PHE A 150 0.37 1.30 0.36
CA PHE A 150 -0.14 2.65 0.14
C PHE A 150 0.98 3.65 -0.23
N SER A 151 2.14 3.15 -0.60
CA SER A 151 3.31 4.00 -0.82
C SER A 151 3.13 4.97 -1.98
N ALA A 152 3.65 6.18 -1.84
CA ALA A 152 3.62 7.25 -2.84
C ALA A 152 2.19 7.67 -3.21
N CYS A 153 1.29 7.68 -2.22
CA CYS A 153 -0.04 8.26 -2.32
C CYS A 153 -0.06 9.63 -1.61
N PRO A 154 0.57 10.69 -2.16
CA PRO A 154 0.71 11.98 -1.50
C PRO A 154 -0.61 12.69 -1.25
N SER A 155 -1.69 12.35 -1.97
CA SER A 155 -3.01 12.97 -1.81
C SER A 155 -3.92 12.25 -0.80
N LEU A 156 -3.50 11.08 -0.30
CA LEU A 156 -4.28 10.32 0.69
C LEU A 156 -4.30 11.09 2.02
N THR A 157 -5.49 11.48 2.47
CA THR A 157 -5.67 12.33 3.67
C THR A 157 -6.10 11.56 4.90
N THR A 158 -6.87 10.49 4.71
CA THR A 158 -7.33 9.58 5.75
C THR A 158 -7.31 8.15 5.25
N LEU A 159 -7.21 7.20 6.19
CA LEU A 159 -7.29 5.79 5.92
C LEU A 159 -7.87 5.08 7.14
N ASP A 160 -9.01 4.40 6.97
CA ASP A 160 -9.57 3.55 8.01
C ASP A 160 -9.02 2.12 7.84
N LEU A 161 -8.26 1.68 8.84
CA LEU A 161 -7.61 0.37 8.87
C LEU A 161 -8.23 -0.55 9.93
N SER A 162 -9.35 -0.17 10.55
CA SER A 162 -9.93 -0.91 11.67
C SER A 162 -10.34 -2.35 11.36
N CYS A 163 -10.53 -2.69 10.08
CA CYS A 163 -10.82 -4.05 9.61
C CYS A 163 -9.57 -4.93 9.43
N PHE A 164 -8.36 -4.38 9.54
CA PHE A 164 -7.14 -5.12 9.27
C PHE A 164 -6.79 -6.04 10.44
N ASP A 165 -6.57 -7.31 10.12
CA ASP A 165 -5.80 -8.25 10.93
C ASP A 165 -4.39 -8.37 10.33
N THR A 166 -3.37 -8.05 11.13
CA THR A 166 -1.96 -8.13 10.70
C THR A 166 -1.15 -9.18 11.44
N SER A 167 -1.79 -10.06 12.21
CA SER A 167 -1.15 -11.08 13.03
C SER A 167 -0.28 -12.08 12.24
N GLN A 168 -0.48 -12.14 10.92
CA GLN A 168 0.22 -13.04 10.01
C GLN A 168 1.18 -12.29 9.06
N VAL A 169 1.28 -10.97 9.16
CA VAL A 169 2.09 -10.11 8.28
C VAL A 169 3.54 -10.13 8.73
N THR A 170 4.45 -10.47 7.82
CA THR A 170 5.89 -10.57 8.12
C THR A 170 6.71 -9.39 7.57
N CYS A 171 6.12 -8.56 6.68
CA CYS A 171 6.80 -7.44 6.04
C CYS A 171 5.85 -6.24 5.82
N MET A 172 6.21 -5.10 6.42
CA MET A 172 5.50 -3.80 6.35
C MET A 172 6.39 -2.69 5.75
N ARG A 173 7.45 -3.09 5.05
CA ARG A 173 8.41 -2.16 4.43
C ARG A 173 7.70 -1.11 3.59
N GLY A 174 7.91 0.16 3.91
CA GLY A 174 7.42 1.30 3.14
C GLY A 174 5.90 1.40 3.01
N MET A 175 5.12 0.74 3.88
CA MET A 175 3.66 0.63 3.74
C MET A 175 2.97 1.98 3.50
N PHE A 176 3.42 3.04 4.17
CA PHE A 176 2.91 4.42 4.05
C PHE A 176 3.96 5.40 3.49
N PHE A 177 5.06 4.91 2.91
CA PHE A 177 6.14 5.76 2.42
C PHE A 177 5.61 6.85 1.47
N GLY A 178 5.86 8.12 1.76
CA GLY A 178 5.48 9.24 0.90
C GLY A 178 3.99 9.59 0.91
N CYS A 179 3.21 9.06 1.86
CA CYS A 179 1.84 9.53 2.12
C CYS A 179 1.87 10.90 2.82
N SER A 180 2.30 11.93 2.09
CA SER A 180 2.64 13.24 2.65
C SER A 180 1.43 14.03 3.18
N SER A 181 0.20 13.69 2.78
CA SER A 181 -1.03 14.37 3.25
C SER A 181 -1.75 13.64 4.38
N LEU A 182 -1.29 12.45 4.81
CA LEU A 182 -1.86 11.80 5.99
C LEU A 182 -1.53 12.64 7.23
N THR A 183 -2.57 13.10 7.93
CA THR A 183 -2.44 13.89 9.16
C THR A 183 -2.64 13.05 10.41
N THR A 184 -3.42 11.97 10.30
CA THR A 184 -3.69 11.01 11.38
C THR A 184 -3.68 9.59 10.81
N LEU A 185 -3.32 8.63 11.65
CA LEU A 185 -3.30 7.22 11.30
C LEU A 185 -3.53 6.38 12.55
N ASP A 186 -4.67 5.71 12.64
CA ASP A 186 -4.96 4.78 13.73
C ASP A 186 -4.37 3.41 13.41
N LEU A 187 -3.44 2.97 14.25
CA LEU A 187 -2.73 1.70 14.13
C LEU A 187 -3.04 0.74 15.28
N SER A 188 -4.05 1.02 16.09
CA SER A 188 -4.37 0.25 17.30
C SER A 188 -4.74 -1.21 17.04
N CYS A 189 -5.19 -1.54 15.82
CA CYS A 189 -5.49 -2.91 15.38
C CYS A 189 -4.26 -3.71 14.93
N PHE A 190 -3.09 -3.08 14.74
CA PHE A 190 -1.91 -3.77 14.25
C PHE A 190 -1.31 -4.69 15.31
N ASP A 191 -1.15 -5.96 14.94
CA ASP A 191 -0.22 -6.90 15.55
C ASP A 191 1.04 -6.97 14.68
N THR A 192 2.19 -6.61 15.26
CA THR A 192 3.48 -6.58 14.57
C THR A 192 4.44 -7.67 15.04
N SER A 193 3.98 -8.64 15.84
CA SER A 193 4.83 -9.65 16.48
C SER A 193 5.55 -10.57 15.49
N GLU A 194 5.01 -10.79 14.29
CA GLU A 194 5.67 -11.57 13.22
C GLU A 194 6.46 -10.70 12.21
N VAL A 195 6.47 -9.37 12.36
CA VAL A 195 7.06 -8.45 11.37
C VAL A 195 8.58 -8.42 11.50
N THR A 196 9.27 -8.61 10.38
CA THR A 196 10.75 -8.64 10.33
C THR A 196 11.38 -7.40 9.67
N ASP A 197 10.61 -6.66 8.86
CA ASP A 197 11.06 -5.47 8.13
C ASP A 197 10.00 -4.36 8.16
N MET A 198 10.36 -3.24 8.78
CA MET A 198 9.61 -1.98 8.87
C MET A 198 10.40 -0.81 8.25
N SER A 199 11.42 -1.09 7.42
CA SER A 199 12.18 -0.03 6.77
C SER A 199 11.28 0.88 5.95
N ASP A 200 11.57 2.18 5.98
CA ASP A 200 10.82 3.23 5.27
C ASP A 200 9.30 3.31 5.60
N MET A 201 8.77 2.57 6.60
CA MET A 201 7.31 2.38 6.81
C MET A 201 6.50 3.68 6.81
N PHE A 202 6.99 4.73 7.48
CA PHE A 202 6.37 6.05 7.55
C PHE A 202 7.20 7.14 6.86
N ARG A 203 8.27 6.78 6.15
CA ARG A 203 9.20 7.76 5.60
C ARG A 203 8.47 8.75 4.69
N GLY A 204 8.70 10.05 4.88
CA GLY A 204 8.07 11.11 4.09
C GLY A 204 6.58 11.31 4.36
N CYS A 205 6.01 10.71 5.42
CA CYS A 205 4.71 11.11 5.95
C CYS A 205 4.83 12.47 6.66
N SER A 206 5.07 13.52 5.88
CA SER A 206 5.50 14.83 6.38
C SER A 206 4.42 15.61 7.14
N SER A 207 3.14 15.22 7.01
CA SER A 207 2.01 15.87 7.69
C SER A 207 1.52 15.13 8.95
N LEU A 208 2.03 13.93 9.26
CA LEU A 208 1.67 13.23 10.50
C LEU A 208 2.21 14.02 11.69
N THR A 209 1.35 14.31 12.67
CA THR A 209 1.71 15.09 13.87
C THR A 209 2.07 14.21 15.06
N ASP A 210 1.44 13.05 15.15
CA ASP A 210 1.62 12.06 16.19
C ASP A 210 1.33 10.66 15.68
N LEU A 211 1.95 9.67 16.31
CA LEU A 211 1.73 8.25 16.05
C LEU A 211 1.64 7.50 17.38
N ASP A 212 0.60 6.70 17.56
CA ASP A 212 0.51 5.74 18.65
C ASP A 212 0.99 4.37 18.21
N LEU A 213 2.16 3.98 18.70
CA LEU A 213 2.82 2.71 18.42
C LEU A 213 2.96 1.88 19.70
N THR A 214 2.10 2.11 20.70
CA THR A 214 2.12 1.35 21.95
C THR A 214 1.75 -0.12 21.78
N CYS A 215 1.02 -0.47 20.72
CA CYS A 215 0.70 -1.86 20.34
C CYS A 215 1.83 -2.57 19.59
N PHE A 216 2.88 -1.86 19.13
CA PHE A 216 3.92 -2.47 18.30
C PHE A 216 4.85 -3.37 19.13
N ASP A 217 4.85 -4.67 18.82
CA ASP A 217 5.90 -5.59 19.18
C ASP A 217 6.99 -5.55 18.10
N THR A 218 8.22 -5.19 18.50
CA THR A 218 9.36 -5.05 17.59
C THR A 218 10.46 -6.09 17.83
N SER A 219 10.17 -7.13 18.62
CA SER A 219 11.14 -8.16 19.01
C SER A 219 11.76 -8.91 17.83
N GLU A 220 10.97 -9.18 16.78
CA GLU A 220 11.41 -9.88 15.57
C GLU A 220 11.91 -8.93 14.46
N VAL A 221 11.80 -7.61 14.64
CA VAL A 221 12.13 -6.63 13.60
C VAL A 221 13.65 -6.52 13.45
N THR A 222 14.14 -6.87 12.25
CA THR A 222 15.58 -6.80 11.94
C THR A 222 15.97 -5.50 11.26
N ASN A 223 15.02 -4.80 10.62
CA ASN A 223 15.27 -3.58 9.86
C ASN A 223 14.20 -2.51 10.09
N MET A 224 14.64 -1.37 10.61
CA MET A 224 13.87 -0.13 10.77
C MET A 224 14.59 1.06 10.12
N SER A 225 15.46 0.81 9.14
CA SER A 225 16.19 1.87 8.45
C SER A 225 15.19 2.86 7.85
N ARG A 226 15.43 4.15 8.10
CA ARG A 226 14.59 5.27 7.63
C ARG A 226 13.12 5.21 8.02
N MET A 227 12.70 4.42 9.03
CA MET A 227 11.29 4.21 9.35
C MET A 227 10.45 5.50 9.47
N PHE A 228 11.00 6.55 10.09
CA PHE A 228 10.36 7.87 10.24
C PHE A 228 11.08 8.98 9.47
N ASN A 229 12.00 8.64 8.56
CA ASN A 229 12.81 9.65 7.88
C ASN A 229 11.93 10.67 7.16
N ASP A 230 12.23 11.95 7.31
CA ASP A 230 11.51 13.08 6.69
C ASP A 230 10.02 13.16 7.13
N CYS A 231 9.66 12.62 8.29
CA CYS A 231 8.41 12.93 8.99
C CYS A 231 8.53 14.32 9.66
N GLU A 232 8.52 15.39 8.88
CA GLU A 232 8.89 16.74 9.33
C GLU A 232 7.96 17.32 10.40
N SER A 233 6.65 17.02 10.34
CA SER A 233 5.65 17.52 11.29
C SER A 233 5.46 16.62 12.52
N LEU A 234 6.12 15.46 12.57
CA LEU A 234 5.93 14.49 13.64
C LEU A 234 6.51 15.03 14.94
N THR A 235 5.65 15.33 15.90
CA THR A 235 6.02 15.91 17.19
C THR A 235 6.17 14.86 18.28
N THR A 236 5.37 13.79 18.22
CA THR A 236 5.25 12.79 19.28
C THR A 236 5.12 11.40 18.68
N ILE A 237 5.88 10.45 19.22
CA ILE A 237 5.69 9.02 18.96
C ILE A 237 5.40 8.37 20.32
N TYR A 238 4.21 7.81 20.48
CA TYR A 238 3.88 7.08 21.70
C TYR A 238 4.40 5.65 21.61
N SER A 239 5.22 5.27 22.58
CA SER A 239 5.61 3.88 22.79
C SER A 239 6.09 3.69 24.23
N ASN A 240 5.67 2.59 24.84
CA ASN A 240 5.98 2.28 26.23
C ASN A 240 7.24 1.38 26.37
N SER A 241 7.81 0.92 25.25
CA SER A 241 8.98 0.03 25.21
C SER A 241 10.18 0.71 24.51
N SER A 242 11.38 0.26 24.85
CA SER A 242 12.59 0.59 24.08
C SER A 242 12.71 -0.38 22.91
N TRP A 243 12.97 0.14 21.72
CA TRP A 243 13.16 -0.69 20.53
C TRP A 243 14.65 -0.99 20.30
N SER A 244 14.91 -2.11 19.64
CA SER A 244 16.25 -2.49 19.21
C SER A 244 16.16 -3.27 17.91
N CYS A 245 17.07 -3.05 16.98
CA CYS A 245 17.12 -3.83 15.73
C CYS A 245 18.52 -3.78 15.12
N ARG A 246 18.79 -4.68 14.18
CA ARG A 246 20.09 -4.81 13.51
C ARG A 246 20.40 -3.62 12.58
N CYS A 247 19.41 -3.16 11.82
CA CYS A 247 19.56 -2.10 10.83
C CYS A 247 18.60 -0.94 11.13
N SER A 248 19.12 0.25 11.47
CA SER A 248 18.31 1.43 11.81
C SER A 248 18.89 2.74 11.29
N ASN A 249 19.61 2.68 10.17
CA ASN A 249 20.25 3.86 9.60
C ASN A 249 19.20 4.92 9.26
N HIS A 250 19.44 6.16 9.71
CA HIS A 250 18.58 7.33 9.44
C HIS A 250 17.11 7.20 9.89
N MET A 251 16.80 6.31 10.84
CA MET A 251 15.46 6.09 11.39
C MET A 251 14.67 7.37 11.68
N PHE A 252 15.30 8.39 12.27
CA PHE A 252 14.70 9.69 12.64
C PHE A 252 15.27 10.89 11.87
N SER A 253 16.01 10.65 10.78
CA SER A 253 16.63 11.75 10.01
C SER A 253 15.54 12.64 9.41
N GLY A 254 15.66 13.97 9.52
CA GLY A 254 14.65 14.89 8.99
C GLY A 254 13.38 15.05 9.84
N CYS A 255 13.25 14.35 10.98
CA CYS A 255 12.16 14.55 11.95
C CYS A 255 12.39 15.83 12.78
N ASN A 256 12.34 17.00 12.13
CA ASN A 256 12.78 18.26 12.74
C ASN A 256 11.87 18.75 13.89
N SER A 257 10.62 18.28 13.94
CA SER A 257 9.65 18.66 14.98
C SER A 257 9.60 17.71 16.18
N LEU A 258 10.30 16.57 16.09
CA LEU A 258 10.20 15.50 17.08
C LEU A 258 10.84 15.91 18.40
N ARG A 259 10.07 15.84 19.48
CA ARG A 259 10.52 16.18 20.82
C ARG A 259 10.73 14.91 21.62
N GLY A 260 11.96 14.64 22.03
CA GLY A 260 12.20 13.55 22.98
C GLY A 260 11.86 13.94 24.42
N THR A 261 11.79 12.93 25.28
CA THR A 261 11.45 13.08 26.71
C THR A 261 12.55 13.75 27.52
N ALA A 262 13.81 13.66 27.05
CA ALA A 262 14.96 14.31 27.68
C ALA A 262 15.27 15.66 27.02
N THR A 263 15.68 16.66 27.82
CA THR A 263 16.09 18.00 27.36
C THR A 263 17.33 18.02 26.46
N ASN A 264 18.04 16.89 26.32
CA ASN A 264 19.25 16.71 25.52
C ASN A 264 19.19 15.40 24.71
N VAL A 265 18.17 15.24 23.87
CA VAL A 265 18.12 14.13 22.91
C VAL A 265 19.39 14.18 22.05
N GLY A 266 20.21 13.12 22.10
CA GLY A 266 21.49 13.07 21.39
C GLY A 266 21.32 13.28 19.88
N LYS A 267 22.38 13.73 19.18
CA LYS A 267 22.38 13.98 17.72
C LYS A 267 22.27 12.69 16.86
N SER A 268 21.89 11.56 17.45
CA SER A 268 21.73 10.28 16.76
C SER A 268 20.36 10.22 16.10
N PHE A 269 20.29 9.58 14.95
CA PHE A 269 19.05 9.39 14.20
C PHE A 269 18.73 7.90 14.00
N ASN A 270 19.30 7.01 14.81
CA ASN A 270 19.11 5.56 14.71
C ASN A 270 18.30 5.01 15.90
N VAL A 271 18.14 3.68 15.97
CA VAL A 271 17.32 3.02 17.00
C VAL A 271 17.77 3.29 18.44
N SER A 272 19.00 3.79 18.68
CA SER A 272 19.41 4.21 20.02
C SER A 272 18.51 5.29 20.62
N MET A 273 17.77 6.02 19.78
CA MET A 273 16.82 7.06 20.18
C MET A 273 15.37 6.56 20.22
N ALA A 274 15.10 5.29 19.91
CA ALA A 274 13.77 4.69 19.96
C ALA A 274 13.48 4.15 21.37
N ASN A 275 13.47 5.02 22.38
CA ASN A 275 13.15 4.67 23.76
C ASN A 275 12.48 5.82 24.51
N PRO A 276 11.63 5.55 25.51
CA PRO A 276 10.92 6.59 26.23
C PRO A 276 11.72 7.30 27.33
N GLU A 277 12.86 6.75 27.76
CA GLU A 277 13.65 7.31 28.87
C GLU A 277 14.56 8.47 28.44
N THR A 278 15.17 8.36 27.27
CA THR A 278 16.21 9.29 26.77
C THR A 278 16.05 9.64 25.29
N GLY A 279 15.16 8.93 24.60
CA GLY A 279 14.94 9.01 23.18
C GLY A 279 13.76 9.88 22.77
N TYR A 280 13.24 9.60 21.57
CA TYR A 280 12.14 10.31 20.93
C TYR A 280 10.75 9.77 21.28
N PHE A 281 10.66 8.69 22.07
CA PHE A 281 9.36 8.14 22.44
C PHE A 281 8.79 8.80 23.68
N THR A 282 7.46 8.91 23.71
CA THR A 282 6.69 9.39 24.85
C THR A 282 5.89 8.22 25.42
N LYS A 283 5.92 8.03 26.75
CA LYS A 283 5.05 7.04 27.39
C LYS A 283 3.61 7.51 27.32
N LYS A 284 2.69 6.61 27.03
CA LYS A 284 1.25 6.85 27.10
C LYS A 284 0.74 6.27 28.41
N GLU A 285 0.33 7.14 29.34
CA GLU A 285 -0.35 6.71 30.56
C GLU A 285 -1.75 6.21 30.19
N LEU A 286 -2.12 5.04 30.73
CA LEU A 286 -3.43 4.39 30.53
C LEU A 286 -4.54 5.08 31.33
#